data_AF-G3NBK8-F1
#
_entry.id   AF-G3NBK8-F1
#
_cell.length_a   1.000
_cell.length_b   1.000
_cell.length_c   1.000
_cell.angle_alpha   90.00
_cell.angle_beta   90.00
_cell.angle_gamma   90.00
#
_symmetry.space_group_name_H-M   'P 1'
#
loop_
_entity.id
_entity.type
_entity.pdbx_description
1 polymer ?
#
loop_
_entity_poly.entity_id
_entity_poly.type
_entity_poly.pdbx_seq_one_letter_code
_entity_poly.pdbx_strand_id
1 'polypeptide(L)'
;MSFDDTGREPEQAFRLNRDPVAELEYPTKIARFSNVQHLSIHISKNFGAESTRVYYIGLRGEYSEAHRHEVTICNYEASANPADHKVESVIPQTNFIS
;
A
#
# COMPACT_ATOMS: atom_id res chain seq x y z
N MET A 1 5.22 -5.80 -11.03
CA MET A 1 4.92 -7.08 -11.69
C MET A 1 5.94 -7.30 -12.78
N SER A 2 6.57 -8.46 -12.81
CA SER A 2 7.49 -8.92 -13.86
C SER A 2 6.79 -9.91 -14.80
N PHE A 3 7.43 -10.29 -15.91
CA PHE A 3 6.86 -11.30 -16.81
C PHE A 3 6.77 -12.70 -16.19
N ASP A 4 7.68 -13.04 -15.27
CA ASP A 4 7.64 -14.30 -14.53
C ASP A 4 6.40 -14.41 -13.64
N ASP A 5 5.84 -13.28 -13.21
CA ASP A 5 4.63 -13.24 -12.39
C ASP A 5 3.34 -13.52 -13.20
N THR A 6 3.39 -13.49 -14.53
CA THR A 6 2.21 -13.60 -15.40
C THR A 6 1.55 -14.98 -15.44
N GLY A 7 2.22 -16.00 -14.89
CA GLY A 7 1.66 -17.34 -14.72
C GLY A 7 0.68 -17.46 -13.56
N ARG A 8 0.57 -16.45 -12.69
CA ARG A 8 -0.39 -16.42 -11.59
C ARG A 8 -1.80 -16.08 -12.10
N GLU A 9 -2.80 -16.56 -11.37
CA GLU A 9 -4.21 -16.19 -11.62
C GLU A 9 -4.38 -14.66 -11.51
N PRO A 10 -4.88 -13.99 -12.56
CA PRO A 10 -5.15 -12.56 -12.50
C PRO A 10 -6.41 -12.28 -11.67
N GLU A 11 -6.46 -11.12 -11.01
CA GLU A 11 -7.63 -10.71 -10.23
C GLU A 11 -8.92 -10.66 -11.10
N GLN A 12 -8.74 -10.29 -12.38
CA GLN A 12 -9.78 -10.35 -13.39
C GLN A 12 -9.17 -10.46 -14.80
N ALA A 13 -9.77 -11.28 -15.66
CA ALA A 13 -9.39 -11.44 -17.05
C ALA A 13 -10.57 -11.09 -17.99
N PHE A 14 -10.26 -10.46 -19.11
CA PHE A 14 -11.23 -10.08 -20.13
C PHE A 14 -10.91 -10.71 -21.48
N ARG A 15 -11.95 -11.10 -22.22
CA ARG A 15 -11.85 -11.34 -23.65
C ARG A 15 -12.22 -10.05 -24.36
N LEU A 16 -11.21 -9.41 -24.94
CA LEU A 16 -11.40 -8.15 -25.66
C LEU A 16 -12.01 -8.41 -27.04
N ASN A 17 -12.80 -7.44 -27.51
CA ASN A 17 -13.33 -7.38 -28.86
C ASN A 17 -12.57 -6.32 -29.66
N ARG A 18 -12.62 -6.40 -30.99
CA ARG A 18 -12.05 -5.35 -31.84
C ARG A 18 -12.90 -4.10 -31.68
N ASP A 19 -12.25 -3.03 -31.24
CA ASP A 19 -12.89 -1.74 -31.00
C ASP A 19 -12.03 -0.61 -31.58
N PRO A 20 -12.25 -0.25 -32.85
CA PRO A 20 -11.48 0.80 -33.51
C PRO A 20 -11.84 2.22 -33.04
N VAL A 21 -12.96 2.41 -32.32
CA VAL A 21 -13.47 3.72 -31.89
C VAL A 21 -13.30 3.93 -30.37
N ALA A 22 -12.90 2.89 -29.63
CA ALA A 22 -12.72 2.91 -28.18
C ALA A 22 -14.03 3.19 -27.40
N GLU A 23 -15.14 2.60 -27.84
CA GLU A 23 -16.47 2.72 -27.22
C GLU A 23 -16.79 1.59 -26.22
N LEU A 24 -16.05 0.48 -26.26
CA LEU A 24 -16.29 -0.68 -25.40
C LEU A 24 -15.65 -0.49 -24.03
N GLU A 25 -16.51 -0.52 -23.00
CA GLU A 25 -16.09 -0.54 -21.61
C GLU A 25 -16.13 -1.97 -21.02
N TYR A 26 -15.11 -2.31 -20.25
CA TYR A 26 -14.99 -3.61 -19.58
C TYR A 26 -15.14 -3.42 -18.06
N PRO A 27 -16.28 -3.77 -17.46
CA PRO A 27 -16.52 -3.51 -16.04
C PRO A 27 -15.65 -4.41 -15.15
N THR A 28 -14.97 -3.79 -14.19
CA THR A 28 -14.22 -4.48 -13.14
C THR A 28 -15.11 -4.87 -11.97
N LYS A 29 -14.78 -5.95 -11.26
CA LYS A 29 -15.45 -6.33 -10.01
C LYS A 29 -15.02 -5.38 -8.89
N ILE A 30 -15.92 -4.49 -8.47
CA ILE A 30 -15.63 -3.45 -7.46
C ILE A 30 -14.95 -4.04 -6.21
N ALA A 31 -15.42 -5.18 -5.71
CA ALA A 31 -14.84 -5.84 -4.53
C ALA A 31 -13.36 -6.24 -4.66
N ARG A 32 -12.85 -6.38 -5.90
CA ARG A 32 -11.46 -6.74 -6.20
C ARG A 32 -10.58 -5.51 -6.48
N PHE A 33 -11.19 -4.37 -6.77
CA PHE A 33 -10.50 -3.15 -7.20
C PHE A 33 -10.85 -1.92 -6.35
N SER A 34 -11.26 -2.12 -5.09
CA SER A 34 -11.71 -1.04 -4.19
C SER A 34 -10.59 -0.19 -3.59
N ASN A 35 -9.36 -0.70 -3.51
CA ASN A 35 -8.20 0.02 -2.93
C ASN A 35 -6.94 -0.21 -3.79
N VAL A 36 -6.98 0.25 -5.04
CA VAL A 36 -5.91 0.00 -6.01
C VAL A 36 -4.87 1.13 -5.94
N GLN A 37 -3.67 0.79 -5.46
CA GLN A 37 -2.51 1.69 -5.49
C GLN A 37 -1.56 1.38 -6.67
N HIS A 38 -1.56 0.12 -7.12
CA HIS A 38 -0.75 -0.35 -8.23
C HIS A 38 -1.60 -1.24 -9.13
N LEU A 39 -1.68 -0.89 -10.41
CA LEU A 39 -2.38 -1.66 -11.43
C LEU A 39 -1.37 -2.18 -12.45
N SER A 40 -1.46 -3.46 -12.80
CA SER A 40 -0.67 -4.08 -13.87
C SER A 40 -1.62 -4.74 -14.85
N ILE A 41 -1.44 -4.44 -16.14
CA ILE A 41 -2.27 -4.97 -17.23
C ILE A 41 -1.36 -5.83 -18.11
N HIS A 42 -1.70 -7.10 -18.24
CA HIS A 42 -0.96 -8.04 -19.09
C HIS A 42 -1.81 -8.42 -20.32
N ILE A 43 -1.29 -8.15 -21.51
CA ILE A 43 -1.92 -8.49 -22.79
C ILE A 43 -1.23 -9.71 -23.37
N SER A 44 -1.80 -10.89 -23.13
CA SER A 44 -1.17 -12.17 -23.47
C SER A 44 -1.35 -12.59 -24.94
N LYS A 45 -2.41 -12.13 -25.60
CA LYS A 45 -2.76 -12.49 -26.97
C LYS A 45 -3.46 -11.33 -27.70
N ASN A 46 -3.45 -11.39 -29.03
CA ASN A 46 -4.14 -10.43 -29.89
C ASN A 46 -5.01 -11.16 -30.94
N PHE A 47 -5.56 -10.40 -31.88
CA PHE A 47 -6.49 -10.91 -32.91
C PHE A 47 -5.80 -11.54 -34.14
N GLY A 48 -4.67 -12.24 -33.95
CA GLY A 48 -3.95 -12.96 -35.00
C GLY A 48 -2.89 -12.14 -35.75
N ALA A 49 -2.48 -11.00 -35.19
CA ALA A 49 -1.42 -10.16 -35.76
C ALA A 49 -0.07 -10.50 -35.10
N GLU A 50 1.04 -10.20 -35.79
CA GLU A 50 2.38 -10.39 -35.23
C GLU A 50 2.65 -9.45 -34.04
N SER A 51 2.23 -8.19 -34.15
CA SER A 51 2.41 -7.18 -33.11
C SER A 51 1.08 -6.68 -32.57
N THR A 52 1.04 -6.39 -31.27
CA THR A 52 -0.11 -5.75 -30.62
C THR A 52 0.17 -4.26 -30.44
N ARG A 53 -0.72 -3.40 -30.93
CA ARG A 53 -0.66 -1.95 -30.74
C ARG A 53 -1.82 -1.50 -29.88
N VAL A 54 -1.52 -0.80 -28.79
CA VAL A 54 -2.52 -0.22 -27.89
C VAL A 54 -2.43 1.28 -28.03
N TYR A 55 -3.50 1.91 -28.51
CA TYR A 55 -3.54 3.36 -28.70
C TYR A 55 -3.99 4.09 -27.44
N TYR A 56 -4.92 3.50 -26.69
CA TYR A 56 -5.52 4.14 -25.53
C TYR A 56 -5.99 3.10 -24.51
N ILE A 57 -5.83 3.42 -23.22
CA ILE A 57 -6.42 2.69 -22.09
C ILE A 57 -7.11 3.73 -21.20
N GLY A 58 -8.43 3.71 -21.16
CA GLY A 58 -9.22 4.52 -20.24
C GLY A 58 -9.47 3.78 -18.94
N LEU A 59 -9.12 4.39 -17.81
CA LEU A 59 -9.47 3.89 -16.48
C LEU A 59 -10.55 4.79 -15.88
N ARG A 60 -11.69 4.20 -15.51
CA ARG A 60 -12.81 4.90 -14.88
C ARG A 60 -12.95 4.43 -13.43
N GLY A 61 -13.03 5.39 -12.51
CA GLY A 61 -13.19 5.11 -11.10
C GLY A 61 -13.21 6.40 -10.28
N GLU A 62 -13.36 6.24 -8.97
CA GLU A 62 -13.24 7.33 -8.01
C GLU A 62 -11.88 7.25 -7.34
N TYR A 63 -11.27 8.41 -7.10
CA TYR A 63 -10.03 8.53 -6.35
C TYR A 63 -10.34 8.98 -4.93
N SER A 64 -9.64 8.40 -3.96
CA SER A 64 -9.65 8.86 -2.58
C SER A 64 -8.22 8.92 -2.07
N GLU A 65 -7.87 10.00 -1.38
CA GLU A 65 -6.52 10.19 -0.86
C GLU A 65 -6.22 9.19 0.26
N ALA A 66 -5.18 8.39 0.05
CA ALA A 66 -4.69 7.47 1.06
C ALA A 66 -4.05 8.29 2.19
N HIS A 67 -4.74 8.37 3.33
CA HIS A 67 -4.20 8.99 4.54
C HIS A 67 -3.09 8.09 5.08
N ARG A 68 -1.86 8.31 4.60
CA ARG A 68 -0.67 7.78 5.25
C ARG A 68 -0.57 8.52 6.57
N HIS A 69 -1.12 7.93 7.63
CA HIS A 69 -0.75 8.33 8.98
C HIS A 69 0.77 8.15 9.04
N GLU A 70 1.51 9.24 8.91
CA GLU A 70 2.90 9.29 9.34
C GLU A 70 2.90 8.74 10.74
N VAL A 71 3.62 7.62 10.91
CA VAL A 71 3.80 6.86 12.14
C VAL A 71 3.55 7.76 13.35
N THR A 72 2.38 7.64 13.98
CA THR A 72 2.16 8.24 15.28
C THR A 72 3.22 7.61 16.17
N ILE A 73 4.31 8.34 16.45
CA ILE A 73 5.35 7.89 17.35
C ILE A 73 4.70 7.91 18.74
N CYS A 74 4.04 6.82 19.09
CA CYS A 74 3.63 6.51 20.45
C CYS A 74 4.84 5.99 21.22
N ASN A 75 5.97 6.71 21.23
CA ASN A 75 7.03 6.45 22.21
C ASN A 75 6.57 7.02 23.55
N TYR A 76 5.69 6.31 24.24
CA TYR A 76 5.31 6.68 25.60
C TYR A 76 6.31 6.14 26.66
N GLU A 77 7.35 5.40 26.27
CA GLU A 77 8.26 4.76 27.26
C GLU A 77 9.77 4.81 26.90
N ALA A 78 10.19 5.61 25.91
CA ALA A 78 11.61 5.67 25.53
C ALA A 78 12.50 6.49 26.49
N SER A 79 11.90 7.17 27.47
CA SER A 79 12.62 7.92 28.50
C SER A 79 12.23 7.40 29.88
N ALA A 80 13.24 7.04 30.68
CA ALA A 80 13.07 6.59 32.06
C ALA A 80 12.23 7.60 32.85
N ASN A 81 11.18 7.12 33.52
CA ASN A 81 10.38 7.95 34.42
C ASN A 81 11.24 8.33 35.64
N PRO A 82 11.49 9.63 35.91
CA PRO A 82 12.24 10.05 37.10
C PRO A 82 11.60 9.63 38.42
N ALA A 83 10.30 9.34 38.43
CA ALA A 83 9.58 8.85 39.60
C ALA A 83 9.94 7.39 39.98
N ASP A 84 10.42 6.58 39.04
CA ASP A 84 10.78 5.18 39.30
C ASP A 84 12.20 5.01 39.87
N HIS A 85 13.03 6.05 39.80
CA HIS A 85 14.39 6.02 40.34
C HIS A 85 14.44 6.75 41.69
N LYS A 86 14.20 6.03 42.78
CA LYS A 86 14.39 6.54 44.14
C LYS A 86 15.89 6.79 44.38
N VAL A 87 16.28 8.05 44.44
CA VAL A 87 17.61 8.43 44.91
C VAL A 87 17.63 8.25 46.43
N GLU A 88 18.32 7.23 46.92
CA GLU A 88 18.64 7.12 48.34
C GLU A 88 19.47 8.34 48.72
N SER A 89 18.85 9.26 49.47
CA SER A 89 19.56 10.41 50.03
C SER A 89 20.56 9.88 51.06
N VAL A 90 21.84 9.84 50.68
CA VAL A 90 22.93 9.60 51.63
C VAL A 90 23.00 10.81 52.55
N ILE A 91 22.35 10.73 53.72
CA ILE A 91 22.47 11.73 54.77
C ILE A 91 23.81 11.47 55.49
N PRO A 92 24.75 12.43 55.57
CA PRO A 92 25.95 12.23 56.37
C PRO A 92 25.56 12.26 57.85
N GLN A 93 25.72 11.14 58.56
CA GLN A 93 25.55 11.09 60.01
C GLN A 93 26.68 11.86 60.69
N THR A 94 26.45 13.11 61.08
CA THR A 94 27.30 13.81 62.04
C THR A 94 26.89 13.43 63.46
N ASN A 95 27.63 12.50 64.07
CA ASN A 95 27.52 12.21 65.50
C ASN A 95 28.14 13.35 66.31
N PHE A 96 27.31 14.08 67.07
CA PHE A 96 27.79 14.90 68.17
C PHE A 96 27.63 14.13 69.48
N ILE A 97 28.75 13.94 70.17
CA ILE A 97 28.86 13.31 71.49
C ILE A 97 28.65 14.41 72.54
N SER A 98 27.86 14.14 73.58
CA SER A 98 27.98 14.76 74.89
C SER A 98 28.04 13.68 75.96
#